data_AF-B3RXZ6-F1
#
_entry.id   AF-B3RXZ6-F1
#
_cell.length_a   1.000
_cell.length_b   1.000
_cell.length_c   1.000
_cell.angle_alpha   90.00
_cell.angle_beta   90.00
_cell.angle_gamma   90.00
#
_symmetry.space_group_name_H-M   'P 1'
#
loop_
_entity.id
_entity.type
_entity.pdbx_description
1 polymer ?
#
loop_
_entity_poly.entity_id
_entity_poly.type
_entity_poly.pdbx_seq_one_letter_code
_entity_poly.pdbx_strand_id
1 'polypeptide(L)'
;MPVLMWSSDKSIVTDDNVFAGEILDVQEAQKRLLPIFSGKPRTVCFFVQNRLSLNDVTRFGHVYGYEQTRSSFHHLKLAIQNAKSSLILPSVMNADVLKEFLKKAASGKVLELTAKEAKKFKFNDHHFDNDAINAIIVHLPRVPVRQA
;
A
#
# COMPACT_ATOMS: atom_id res chain seq x y z
N MET A 1 -11.71 2.45 0.28
CA MET A 1 -10.56 1.94 -0.51
C MET A 1 -9.71 1.05 0.37
N PRO A 2 -9.47 -0.23 0.05
CA PRO A 2 -8.62 -1.06 0.89
C PRO A 2 -7.17 -0.53 0.83
N VAL A 3 -6.51 -0.46 1.98
CA VAL A 3 -5.07 -0.18 2.08
C VAL A 3 -4.38 -1.48 2.46
N LEU A 4 -3.41 -1.88 1.65
CA LEU A 4 -2.59 -3.06 1.87
C LEU A 4 -1.17 -2.59 2.13
N MET A 5 -0.58 -3.07 3.22
CA MET A 5 0.79 -2.78 3.59
C MET A 5 1.51 -4.07 3.94
N TRP A 6 2.79 -4.15 3.57
CA TRP A 6 3.66 -5.24 3.96
C TRP A 6 5.06 -4.68 4.23
N SER A 7 5.81 -5.39 5.07
CA SER A 7 7.14 -4.96 5.50
C SER A 7 8.10 -6.14 5.63
N SER A 8 9.37 -5.89 5.28
CA SER A 8 10.48 -6.80 5.53
C SER A 8 10.98 -6.75 6.98
N ASP A 9 10.51 -5.78 7.76
CA ASP A 9 10.75 -5.60 9.18
C ASP A 9 9.50 -6.01 9.98
N LYS A 10 9.68 -6.95 10.91
CA LYS A 10 8.61 -7.52 11.74
C LYS A 10 8.04 -6.50 12.74
N SER A 11 8.79 -5.44 13.06
CA SER A 11 8.39 -4.46 14.09
C SER A 11 7.43 -3.37 13.61
N ILE A 12 7.20 -3.23 12.29
CA ILE A 12 6.44 -2.11 11.70
C ILE A 12 4.93 -2.33 11.79
N VAL A 13 4.47 -3.56 11.71
CA VAL A 13 3.04 -3.89 11.73
C VAL A 13 2.79 -4.97 12.77
N THR A 14 2.08 -4.60 13.84
CA THR A 14 1.79 -5.46 14.98
C THR A 14 0.29 -5.60 15.26
N ASP A 15 -0.57 -5.13 14.36
CA ASP A 15 -2.01 -5.23 14.56
C ASP A 15 -2.50 -6.61 14.10
N ASP A 16 -2.71 -7.51 15.06
CA ASP A 16 -3.27 -8.86 14.85
C ASP A 16 -4.78 -8.83 14.52
N ASN A 17 -5.39 -7.65 14.47
CA ASN A 17 -6.82 -7.52 14.28
C ASN A 17 -7.22 -7.69 12.80
N VAL A 18 -8.02 -8.72 12.54
CA VAL A 18 -8.66 -8.96 11.24
C VAL A 18 -9.88 -8.06 11.12
N PHE A 19 -9.75 -6.94 10.41
CA PHE A 19 -10.85 -6.01 10.17
C PHE A 19 -11.69 -6.48 8.99
N ALA A 20 -12.79 -7.18 9.28
CA ALA A 20 -13.78 -7.56 8.28
C ALA A 20 -14.84 -6.46 8.13
N GLY A 21 -14.71 -5.63 7.09
CA GLY A 21 -15.81 -4.78 6.61
C GLY A 21 -16.01 -3.41 7.27
N GLU A 22 -15.17 -3.01 8.23
CA GLU A 22 -15.25 -1.68 8.81
C GLU A 22 -14.72 -0.60 7.85
N ILE A 23 -15.50 0.48 7.67
CA ILE A 23 -15.01 1.68 6.99
C ILE A 23 -14.24 2.49 8.03
N LEU A 24 -12.92 2.49 7.92
CA LEU A 24 -12.09 3.32 8.77
C LEU A 24 -12.21 4.78 8.30
N ASP A 25 -12.56 5.64 9.25
CA ASP A 25 -12.42 7.07 9.07
C ASP A 25 -10.94 7.43 8.84
N VAL A 26 -10.70 8.54 8.16
CA VAL A 26 -9.36 9.05 7.87
C VAL A 26 -8.51 9.14 9.13
N GLN A 27 -9.06 9.63 10.24
CA GLN A 27 -8.31 9.79 11.49
C GLN A 27 -7.83 8.45 12.06
N GLU A 28 -8.67 7.42 12.00
CA GLU A 28 -8.33 6.09 12.48
C GLU A 28 -7.30 5.40 11.57
N ALA A 29 -7.42 5.59 10.26
CA ALA A 29 -6.40 5.15 9.31
C ALA A 29 -5.05 5.85 9.56
N GLN A 30 -5.06 7.16 9.82
CA GLN A 30 -3.84 7.91 10.15
C GLN A 30 -3.21 7.40 11.45
N LYS A 31 -4.00 7.19 12.50
CA LYS A 31 -3.53 6.67 13.79
C LYS A 31 -2.83 5.33 13.66
N ARG A 32 -3.31 4.47 12.77
CA ARG A 32 -2.71 3.14 12.49
C ARG A 32 -1.48 3.19 11.60
N LEU A 33 -1.36 4.20 10.75
CA LEU A 33 -0.20 4.39 9.88
C LEU A 33 0.92 5.21 10.54
N LEU A 34 0.61 6.06 11.52
CA LEU A 34 1.58 6.87 12.26
C LEU A 34 2.77 6.06 12.82
N PRO A 35 2.59 4.85 13.40
CA PRO A 35 3.70 4.04 13.89
C PRO A 35 4.77 3.68 12.84
N ILE A 36 4.41 3.68 11.55
CA ILE A 36 5.34 3.42 10.45
C ILE A 36 6.38 4.54 10.34
N PHE A 37 5.94 5.75 10.67
CA PHE A 37 6.73 6.98 10.63
C PHE A 37 7.35 7.32 12.00
N SER A 38 7.28 6.41 12.97
CA SER A 38 7.96 6.54 14.25
C SER A 38 9.07 5.49 14.39
N GLY A 39 10.22 5.90 14.90
CA GLY A 39 11.37 5.03 15.13
C GLY A 39 12.51 5.20 14.13
N LYS A 40 13.22 4.11 13.82
CA LYS A 40 14.49 4.15 13.09
C LYS A 40 14.35 4.67 11.64
N PRO A 41 15.40 5.35 11.12
CA PRO A 41 15.47 5.74 9.71
C PRO A 41 15.24 4.56 8.78
N ARG A 42 14.40 4.76 7.75
CA ARG A 42 14.01 3.70 6.80
C ARG A 42 13.38 4.30 5.55
N THR A 43 13.26 3.49 4.51
CA THR A 43 12.47 3.85 3.32
C THR A 43 11.22 3.00 3.26
N VAL A 44 10.06 3.66 3.11
CA VAL A 44 8.75 3.00 3.05
C VAL A 44 8.15 3.22 1.67
N CYS A 45 7.69 2.15 1.02
CA CYS A 45 7.05 2.21 -0.29
C CYS A 45 5.54 1.95 -0.16
N PHE A 46 4.74 2.90 -0.61
CA PHE A 46 3.28 2.87 -0.59
C PHE A 46 2.75 2.73 -2.02
N PHE A 47 1.90 1.75 -2.26
CA PHE A 47 1.18 1.61 -3.53
C PHE A 47 -0.25 2.12 -3.34
N VAL A 48 -0.56 3.26 -3.95
CA VAL A 48 -1.87 3.90 -3.87
C VAL A 48 -2.59 3.69 -5.18
N GLN A 49 -3.70 2.97 -5.14
CA GLN A 49 -4.64 2.89 -6.25
C GLN A 49 -5.83 3.77 -5.93
N ASN A 50 -6.50 4.34 -6.93
CA ASN A 50 -7.77 5.05 -6.75
C ASN A 50 -8.94 4.13 -7.16
N ARG A 51 -9.98 4.04 -6.33
CA ARG A 51 -11.18 3.21 -6.50
C ARG A 51 -10.95 1.70 -6.72
N LEU A 52 -9.97 1.10 -6.05
CA LEU A 52 -9.98 -0.35 -5.85
C LEU A 52 -11.11 -0.68 -4.87
N SER A 53 -12.14 -1.39 -5.32
CA SER A 53 -13.23 -1.87 -4.45
C SER A 53 -12.98 -3.32 -4.01
N LEU A 54 -13.63 -3.75 -2.92
CA LEU A 54 -13.63 -5.16 -2.53
C LEU A 54 -14.18 -6.04 -3.66
N ASN A 55 -15.16 -5.53 -4.41
CA ASN A 55 -15.71 -6.20 -5.59
C ASN A 55 -14.66 -6.39 -6.69
N ASP A 56 -13.76 -5.44 -6.91
CA ASP A 56 -12.66 -5.58 -7.86
C ASP A 56 -11.65 -6.64 -7.39
N VAL A 57 -11.33 -6.66 -6.09
CA VAL A 57 -10.46 -7.69 -5.51
C VAL A 57 -11.07 -9.08 -5.68
N THR A 58 -12.36 -9.25 -5.39
CA THR A 58 -13.07 -10.53 -5.58
C THR A 58 -13.16 -10.92 -7.06
N ARG A 59 -13.49 -9.95 -7.93
CA ARG A 59 -13.69 -10.18 -9.37
C ARG A 59 -12.40 -10.50 -10.11
N PHE A 60 -11.32 -9.76 -9.85
CA PHE A 60 -10.03 -9.92 -10.54
C PHE A 60 -9.03 -10.80 -9.77
N GLY A 61 -9.33 -11.11 -8.51
CA GLY A 61 -8.55 -12.00 -7.67
C GLY A 61 -8.73 -13.48 -7.98
N HIS A 62 -9.69 -13.83 -8.85
CA HIS A 62 -10.04 -15.22 -9.18
C HIS A 62 -10.33 -16.06 -7.92
N VAL A 63 -11.02 -15.46 -6.93
CA VAL A 63 -11.34 -16.09 -5.64
C VAL A 63 -12.24 -17.32 -5.81
N TYR A 64 -12.99 -17.39 -6.91
CA TYR A 64 -13.98 -18.44 -7.21
C TYR A 64 -13.64 -19.29 -8.46
N GLY A 65 -12.37 -19.36 -8.88
CA GLY A 65 -11.96 -20.12 -10.08
C GLY A 65 -10.91 -21.21 -9.82
N TYR A 66 -10.89 -22.26 -10.67
CA TYR A 66 -9.97 -23.41 -10.60
C TYR A 66 -8.48 -23.02 -10.83
N GLU A 67 -8.24 -21.88 -11.49
CA GLU A 67 -6.89 -21.41 -11.87
C GLU A 67 -6.42 -20.26 -10.97
N GLN A 68 -6.02 -20.59 -9.73
CA GLN A 68 -5.48 -19.61 -8.77
C GLN A 68 -4.20 -18.90 -9.26
N THR A 69 -3.56 -19.42 -10.30
CA THR A 69 -2.34 -18.89 -10.95
C THR A 69 -2.60 -17.70 -11.86
N ARG A 70 -3.86 -17.48 -12.29
CA ARG A 70 -4.25 -16.35 -13.18
C ARG A 70 -4.75 -15.11 -12.46
N SER A 71 -4.63 -15.06 -11.13
CA SER A 71 -4.99 -13.88 -10.33
C SER A 71 -4.26 -12.64 -10.83
N SER A 72 -4.99 -11.56 -11.13
CA SER A 72 -4.39 -10.25 -11.46
C SER A 72 -3.55 -9.69 -10.32
N PHE A 73 -3.65 -10.28 -9.12
CA PHE A 73 -2.94 -9.91 -7.91
C PHE A 73 -1.88 -10.93 -7.48
N HIS A 74 -1.42 -11.82 -8.38
CA HIS A 74 -0.42 -12.84 -8.03
C HIS A 74 0.85 -12.26 -7.37
N HIS A 75 1.42 -11.18 -7.92
CA HIS A 75 2.59 -10.52 -7.33
C HIS A 75 2.31 -9.91 -5.95
N LEU A 76 1.10 -9.36 -5.76
CA LEU A 76 0.68 -8.82 -4.47
C LEU A 76 0.53 -9.94 -3.43
N LYS A 77 -0.05 -11.08 -3.82
CA LYS A 77 -0.15 -12.26 -2.96
C LYS A 77 1.24 -12.77 -2.54
N LEU A 78 2.16 -12.88 -3.49
CA LEU A 78 3.55 -13.29 -3.20
C LEU A 78 4.26 -12.28 -2.27
N ALA A 79 4.06 -10.97 -2.48
CA ALA A 79 4.66 -9.95 -1.64
C ALA A 79 4.17 -10.05 -0.18
N ILE A 80 2.86 -10.25 0.02
CA ILE A 80 2.28 -10.42 1.35
C ILE A 80 2.78 -11.72 2.00
N GLN A 81 2.81 -12.83 1.25
CA GLN A 81 3.28 -14.13 1.77
C GLN A 81 4.76 -14.11 2.19
N ASN A 82 5.60 -13.36 1.48
CA ASN A 82 7.03 -13.24 1.78
C ASN A 82 7.35 -12.14 2.81
N ALA A 83 6.36 -11.35 3.23
CA ALA A 83 6.58 -10.27 4.18
C ALA A 83 6.78 -10.81 5.60
N LYS A 84 7.58 -10.10 6.40
CA LYS A 84 7.74 -10.43 7.84
C LYS A 84 6.61 -9.86 8.69
N SER A 85 5.88 -8.86 8.17
CA SER A 85 4.67 -8.30 8.76
C SER A 85 3.78 -7.68 7.67
N SER A 86 2.46 -7.67 7.89
CA SER A 86 1.48 -7.17 6.91
C SER A 86 0.25 -6.56 7.59
N LEU A 87 -0.26 -5.43 7.07
CA LEU A 87 -1.48 -4.77 7.53
C LEU A 87 -2.48 -4.70 6.38
N ILE A 88 -3.73 -5.05 6.64
CA ILE A 88 -4.83 -4.89 5.70
C ILE A 88 -5.89 -4.00 6.35
N LEU A 89 -6.10 -2.82 5.80
CA LEU A 89 -7.17 -1.92 6.19
C LEU A 89 -8.30 -2.03 5.15
N PRO A 90 -9.49 -2.53 5.51
CA PRO A 90 -10.55 -2.86 4.56
C PRO A 90 -11.11 -1.64 3.80
N SER A 91 -11.16 -0.45 4.40
CA SER A 91 -11.59 0.74 3.66
C SER A 91 -11.12 2.06 4.30
N VAL A 92 -10.39 2.87 3.53
CA VAL A 92 -10.05 4.28 3.80
C VAL A 92 -10.85 5.17 2.83
N MET A 93 -11.44 6.25 3.34
CA MET A 93 -12.42 7.06 2.60
C MET A 93 -11.84 7.86 1.43
N ASN A 94 -10.58 8.29 1.46
CA ASN A 94 -10.03 9.16 0.41
C ASN A 94 -8.52 8.95 0.17
N ALA A 95 -8.15 8.56 -1.06
CA ALA A 95 -6.76 8.36 -1.48
C ALA A 95 -5.93 9.65 -1.48
N ASP A 96 -6.53 10.80 -1.80
CA ASP A 96 -5.83 12.08 -1.79
C ASP A 96 -5.50 12.53 -0.37
N VAL A 97 -6.42 12.32 0.58
CA VAL A 97 -6.19 12.64 1.99
C VAL A 97 -5.13 11.72 2.59
N LEU A 98 -5.17 10.43 2.25
CA LEU A 98 -4.13 9.48 2.63
C LEU A 98 -2.76 9.91 2.07
N LYS A 99 -2.70 10.28 0.80
CA LYS A 99 -1.48 10.76 0.15
C LYS A 99 -0.90 11.99 0.88
N GLU A 100 -1.71 13.00 1.14
CA GLU A 100 -1.26 14.20 1.86
C GLU A 100 -0.77 13.87 3.27
N PHE A 101 -1.41 12.91 3.94
CA PHE A 101 -0.92 12.42 5.22
C PHE A 101 0.44 11.72 5.10
N LEU A 102 0.61 10.79 4.15
CA LEU A 102 1.87 10.05 3.95
C LEU A 102 3.04 11.00 3.65
N LYS A 103 2.79 12.04 2.86
CA LYS A 103 3.78 13.10 2.56
C LYS A 103 4.19 13.85 3.81
N LYS A 104 3.23 14.25 4.64
CA LYS A 104 3.49 15.01 5.88
C LYS A 104 4.16 14.16 6.96
N ALA A 105 3.88 12.86 6.98
CA ALA A 105 4.43 11.95 7.98
C ALA A 105 5.88 11.55 7.67
N ALA A 106 6.30 11.60 6.41
CA ALA A 106 7.70 11.39 6.03
C ALA A 106 8.56 12.57 6.51
N SER A 107 9.62 12.26 7.26
CA SER A 107 10.62 13.25 7.69
C SER A 107 11.75 13.43 6.68
N GLY A 108 11.95 12.44 5.80
CA GLY A 108 12.99 12.43 4.77
C GLY A 108 12.45 12.70 3.38
N LYS A 109 13.09 12.12 2.37
CA LYS A 109 12.69 12.32 0.98
C LYS A 109 11.36 11.65 0.68
N VAL A 110 10.50 12.38 -0.01
CA VAL A 110 9.27 11.86 -0.62
C VAL A 110 9.45 11.77 -2.13
N LEU A 111 9.21 10.59 -2.70
CA LEU A 111 9.23 10.34 -4.13
C LEU A 111 7.86 9.86 -4.60
N GLU A 112 7.23 10.60 -5.49
CA GLU A 112 5.98 10.16 -6.14
C GLU A 112 6.29 9.57 -7.52
N LEU A 113 5.70 8.41 -7.80
CA LEU A 113 5.89 7.69 -9.06
C LEU A 113 4.53 7.28 -9.61
N THR A 114 4.35 7.40 -10.92
CA THR A 114 3.30 6.68 -11.63
C THR A 114 3.68 5.22 -11.80
N ALA A 115 2.71 4.35 -12.09
CA ALA A 115 3.00 2.95 -12.44
C ALA A 115 3.95 2.78 -13.64
N LYS A 116 4.03 3.77 -14.55
CA LYS A 116 4.99 3.74 -15.67
C LYS A 116 6.42 4.04 -15.20
N GLU A 117 6.58 5.00 -14.31
CA GLU A 117 7.88 5.38 -13.74
C GLU A 117 8.38 4.32 -12.77
N ALA A 118 7.49 3.75 -11.96
CA ALA A 118 7.84 2.65 -11.04
C ALA A 118 8.43 1.43 -11.76
N LYS A 119 8.03 1.15 -13.02
CA LYS A 119 8.64 0.07 -13.82
C LYS A 119 10.09 0.33 -14.22
N LYS A 120 10.47 1.60 -14.30
CA LYS A 120 11.84 2.04 -14.66
C LYS A 120 12.64 2.47 -13.43
N PHE A 121 12.02 2.43 -12.25
CA PHE A 121 12.63 2.88 -11.02
C PHE A 121 13.81 2.01 -10.66
N LYS A 122 14.93 2.65 -10.32
CA LYS A 122 16.11 2.02 -9.75
C LYS A 122 16.43 2.75 -8.46
N PHE A 123 16.49 2.01 -7.36
CA PHE A 123 16.72 2.59 -6.04
C PHE A 123 17.99 3.45 -5.99
N ASN A 124 19.05 3.01 -6.65
CA ASN A 124 20.36 3.68 -6.67
C ASN A 124 20.37 5.01 -7.45
N ASP A 125 19.38 5.26 -8.32
CA ASP A 125 19.30 6.51 -9.09
C ASP A 125 18.75 7.67 -8.25
N HIS A 126 18.31 7.39 -7.02
CA HIS A 126 17.71 8.36 -6.12
C HIS A 126 18.50 8.44 -4.81
N HIS A 127 18.89 9.65 -4.43
CA HIS A 127 19.43 9.90 -3.10
C HIS A 127 18.29 9.87 -2.06
N PHE A 128 18.37 8.98 -1.07
CA PHE A 128 17.47 8.90 0.08
C PHE A 128 18.21 9.31 1.35
N ASP A 129 17.49 9.93 2.28
CA ASP A 129 18.07 10.36 3.55
C ASP A 129 18.29 9.14 4.46
N ASN A 130 19.54 8.90 4.87
CA ASN A 130 19.89 7.76 5.71
C ASN A 130 19.47 7.93 7.18
N ASP A 131 19.22 9.17 7.61
CA ASP A 131 18.91 9.53 9.00
C ASP A 131 17.43 9.88 9.19
N ALA A 132 16.62 9.77 8.13
CA ALA A 132 15.20 10.08 8.15
C ALA A 132 14.33 8.93 7.60
N ILE A 133 13.02 9.12 7.69
CA ILE A 133 12.03 8.19 7.12
C ILE A 133 11.64 8.71 5.74
N ASN A 134 12.10 8.02 4.71
CA ASN A 134 11.77 8.32 3.32
C ASN A 134 10.46 7.62 2.93
N ALA A 135 9.70 8.24 2.03
CA ALA A 135 8.48 7.68 1.47
C ALA A 135 8.55 7.62 -0.06
N ILE A 136 8.23 6.47 -0.63
CA ILE A 136 7.99 6.29 -2.07
C ILE A 136 6.49 6.04 -2.23
N ILE A 137 5.79 6.88 -3.00
CA ILE A 137 4.35 6.76 -3.24
C ILE A 137 4.14 6.43 -4.70
N VAL A 138 3.74 5.20 -4.98
CA VAL A 138 3.47 4.68 -6.32
C VAL A 138 1.97 4.74 -6.62
N HIS A 139 1.59 5.60 -7.56
CA HIS A 139 0.24 5.75 -8.06
C HIS A 139 -0.09 4.68 -9.11
N LEU A 140 -0.96 3.76 -8.73
CA LEU A 140 -1.46 2.71 -9.60
C LEU A 140 -2.65 3.21 -10.44
N PRO A 141 -2.74 2.82 -11.73
CA PRO A 141 -3.85 3.21 -12.58
C PRO A 141 -5.16 2.63 -12.05
N ARG A 142 -6.26 3.33 -12.35
CA ARG A 142 -7.61 2.81 -12.08
C ARG A 142 -7.78 1.49 -12.85
N VAL A 143 -8.49 0.55 -12.23
CA VAL A 143 -8.92 -0.65 -12.94
C VAL A 143 -9.86 -0.21 -14.06
N PRO A 144 -9.56 -0.51 -15.35
CA PRO A 144 -10.45 -0.14 -16.43
C PRO A 144 -11.78 -0.87 -16.27
N VAL A 145 -12.89 -0.13 -16.30
CA VAL A 145 -14.22 -0.73 -16.46
C VAL A 145 -14.26 -1.29 -17.88
N ARG A 146 -14.23 -2.61 -18.05
CA ARG A 146 -14.61 -3.19 -19.34
C ARG A 146 -16.08 -2.85 -19.56
N GLN A 147 -16.37 -2.03 -20.57
CA GLN A 147 -17.72 -1.89 -21.09
C GLN A 147 -18.17 -3.29 -21.53
N ALA A 148 -19.32 -3.71 -21.01
CA ALA A 148 -19.97 -4.97 -21.37
C ALA A 148 -20.54 -4.88 -22.78
#